data_AF-A0A3M1JC38-F1
#
_entry.id   AF-A0A3M1JC38-F1
#
_cell.length_a   1.000
_cell.length_b   1.000
_cell.length_c   1.000
_cell.angle_alpha   90.00
_cell.angle_beta   90.00
_cell.angle_gamma   90.00
#
_symmetry.space_group_name_H-M   'P 1'
#
loop_
_entity.id
_entity.type
_entity.pdbx_description
1 polymer ?
#
loop_
_entity_poly.entity_id
_entity_poly.type
_entity_poly.pdbx_seq_one_letter_code
_entity_poly.pdbx_strand_id
1 'polypeptide(L)'
;MLASTTLNKKMTSYRRKVSGRVKQYLPHLSDLVSGAIYRSRCNLFRLREMTGLAPKRADAEESFARFITDAEKHINALPEDYLELFCLSPLPNNQFFAARQAELDMLQEELERWQNGKFTTTALIGERGCGKTTLLNLAEQQLYSDYSIVKIDFLDTETIFEVDVLFEFLKQKLAHTGLPAGCQTIDELEARIIELPEQRVFFVENLQQIFLRTTFGFDALERFLLFVSRTHQKIHWLITCTIYSWEYFAKVLNIDEYVHRKIMLDTMPRAGYEEIILKRHKASGRRLRFKPNPEITNSRRFRKLKTEKERQTYLKNLFFQQLSELAMGNITVAILFLLRSYKRFSHASLTLPATIDFNPSFLYQLPAEEHFTLIAFLQHDSLNEEHHALIFHQDVQQSLLLLNRMANKGYLEKNETGYQIHPFLYRPIVRVLKSDNIIH
;
A
#
# COMPACT_ATOMS: atom_id res chain seq x y z
N MET A 1 69.98 23.29 17.43
CA MET A 1 69.34 23.40 16.09
C MET A 1 68.72 22.11 15.55
N LEU A 2 69.17 20.90 15.92
CA LEU A 2 68.69 19.62 15.37
C LEU A 2 67.26 19.16 15.81
N ALA A 3 66.74 19.68 16.93
CA ALA A 3 65.39 19.34 17.43
C ALA A 3 64.26 20.10 16.71
N SER A 4 64.53 21.30 16.20
CA SER A 4 63.53 22.14 15.50
C SER A 4 63.22 21.63 14.07
N THR A 5 64.23 21.09 13.40
CA THR A 5 64.13 20.55 12.03
C THR A 5 63.42 19.20 11.98
N THR A 6 63.52 18.39 13.04
CA THR A 6 62.78 17.12 13.18
C THR A 6 61.31 17.34 13.53
N LEU A 7 60.98 18.35 14.34
CA LEU A 7 59.59 18.73 14.63
C LEU A 7 58.87 19.29 13.40
N ASN A 8 59.53 20.16 12.62
CA ASN A 8 58.97 20.73 11.39
C ASN A 8 58.75 19.67 10.29
N LYS A 9 59.63 18.67 10.18
CA LYS A 9 59.43 17.51 9.27
C LYS A 9 58.28 16.61 9.72
N LYS A 10 58.10 16.38 11.03
CA LYS A 10 56.95 15.63 11.57
C LYS A 10 55.63 16.37 11.32
N MET A 11 55.57 17.68 11.58
CA MET A 11 54.38 18.52 11.32
C MET A 11 53.97 18.59 9.85
N THR A 12 54.94 18.71 8.93
CA THR A 12 54.65 18.72 7.48
C THR A 12 54.20 17.34 6.98
N SER A 13 54.76 16.24 7.51
CA SER A 13 54.28 14.89 7.21
C SER A 13 52.86 14.63 7.74
N TYR A 14 52.52 15.18 8.91
CA TYR A 14 51.21 15.06 9.53
C TYR A 14 50.16 15.88 8.76
N ARG A 15 50.48 17.12 8.36
CA ARG A 15 49.62 17.94 7.50
C ARG A 15 49.37 17.30 6.13
N ARG A 16 50.38 16.64 5.53
CA ARG A 16 50.19 15.87 4.29
C ARG A 16 49.28 14.65 4.50
N LYS A 17 49.46 13.88 5.57
CA LYS A 17 48.59 12.73 5.92
C LYS A 17 47.15 13.14 6.21
N VAL A 18 46.93 14.26 6.90
CA VAL A 18 45.59 14.81 7.17
C VAL A 18 44.96 15.34 5.89
N SER A 19 45.68 16.09 5.05
CA SER A 19 45.15 16.56 3.75
C SER A 19 44.81 15.42 2.79
N GLY A 20 45.58 14.31 2.84
CA GLY A 20 45.33 13.10 2.07
C GLY A 20 44.07 12.36 2.53
N ARG A 21 43.88 12.22 3.85
CA ARG A 21 42.65 11.65 4.43
C ARG A 21 41.43 12.52 4.14
N VAL A 22 41.52 13.84 4.31
CA VAL A 22 40.41 14.76 4.00
C VAL A 22 40.05 14.72 2.50
N LYS A 23 41.02 14.61 1.59
CA LYS A 23 40.76 14.39 0.15
C LYS A 23 40.11 13.04 -0.17
N GLN A 24 40.30 12.03 0.67
CA GLN A 24 39.70 10.70 0.53
C GLN A 24 38.23 10.68 1.00
N TYR A 25 37.86 11.51 1.98
CA TYR A 25 36.48 11.64 2.49
C TYR A 25 35.66 12.76 1.84
N LEU A 26 36.30 13.75 1.20
CA LEU A 26 35.67 14.82 0.43
C LEU A 26 34.66 14.36 -0.65
N PRO A 27 34.91 13.32 -1.47
CA PRO A 27 33.90 12.84 -2.43
C PRO A 27 32.65 12.28 -1.74
N HIS A 28 32.80 11.60 -0.58
CA HIS A 28 31.68 11.07 0.19
C HIS A 28 30.88 12.16 0.91
N LEU A 29 31.54 13.20 1.42
CA LEU A 29 30.87 14.39 1.98
C LEU A 29 30.17 15.22 0.90
N SER A 30 30.73 15.31 -0.30
CA SER A 30 30.10 16.03 -1.41
C SER A 30 28.82 15.35 -1.92
N ASP A 31 28.73 14.02 -1.86
CA ASP A 31 27.51 13.26 -2.17
C ASP A 31 26.43 13.43 -1.09
N LEU A 32 26.82 13.47 0.19
CA LEU A 32 25.92 13.78 1.31
C LEU A 32 25.42 15.23 1.25
N VAL A 33 26.30 16.19 0.98
CA VAL A 33 25.98 17.63 0.91
C VAL A 33 25.20 17.97 -0.34
N SER A 34 25.54 17.44 -1.52
CA SER A 34 24.74 17.67 -2.74
C SER A 34 23.37 16.99 -2.67
N GLY A 35 23.29 15.79 -2.09
CA GLY A 35 22.02 15.12 -1.78
C GLY A 35 21.21 15.85 -0.71
N ALA A 36 21.86 16.50 0.26
CA ALA A 36 21.21 17.33 1.28
C ALA A 36 20.77 18.69 0.73
N ILE A 37 21.52 19.32 -0.18
CA ILE A 37 21.17 20.59 -0.84
C ILE A 37 20.04 20.37 -1.85
N TYR A 38 20.06 19.26 -2.61
CA TYR A 38 18.95 18.87 -3.47
C TYR A 38 17.70 18.58 -2.63
N ARG A 39 17.82 17.76 -1.57
CA ARG A 39 16.72 17.55 -0.61
C ARG A 39 16.26 18.85 0.04
N SER A 40 17.15 19.78 0.36
CA SER A 40 16.79 21.07 0.98
C SER A 40 16.11 22.00 -0.01
N ARG A 41 16.51 22.04 -1.30
CA ARG A 41 15.80 22.81 -2.34
C ARG A 41 14.45 22.18 -2.69
N CYS A 42 14.37 20.86 -2.78
CA CYS A 42 13.09 20.15 -2.94
C CYS A 42 12.20 20.36 -1.71
N ASN A 43 12.75 20.34 -0.50
CA ASN A 43 12.03 20.63 0.73
C ASN A 43 11.60 22.09 0.81
N LEU A 44 12.41 23.06 0.36
CA LEU A 44 12.06 24.48 0.33
C LEU A 44 10.99 24.78 -0.73
N PHE A 45 11.05 24.10 -1.88
CA PHE A 45 10.04 24.18 -2.93
C PHE A 45 8.72 23.52 -2.49
N ARG A 46 8.80 22.32 -1.89
CA ARG A 46 7.65 21.67 -1.23
C ARG A 46 7.10 22.51 -0.10
N LEU A 47 7.93 23.12 0.74
CA LEU A 47 7.49 24.05 1.79
C LEU A 47 6.76 25.24 1.19
N ARG A 48 7.23 25.80 0.07
CA ARG A 48 6.51 26.88 -0.64
C ARG A 48 5.17 26.43 -1.21
N GLU A 49 5.07 25.20 -1.71
CA GLU A 49 3.80 24.63 -2.19
C GLU A 49 2.85 24.26 -1.03
N MET A 50 3.37 23.74 0.09
CA MET A 50 2.61 23.40 1.31
C MET A 50 2.15 24.65 2.07
N THR A 51 2.93 25.75 2.05
CA THR A 51 2.58 27.02 2.72
C THR A 51 1.70 27.94 1.87
N GLY A 52 1.28 27.50 0.68
CA GLY A 52 0.47 28.32 -0.24
C GLY A 52 1.21 29.53 -0.83
N LEU A 53 2.53 29.63 -0.65
CA LEU A 53 3.38 30.68 -1.22
C LEU A 53 3.74 30.44 -2.69
N ALA A 54 3.42 29.26 -3.22
CA ALA A 54 3.47 28.97 -4.64
C ALA A 54 2.13 29.37 -5.30
N PRO A 55 2.15 29.98 -6.50
CA PRO A 55 0.91 30.35 -7.19
C PRO A 55 0.04 29.10 -7.41
N LYS A 56 -1.26 29.19 -7.08
CA LYS A 56 -2.29 28.19 -7.43
C LYS A 56 -2.18 27.92 -8.93
N ARG A 57 -1.69 26.74 -9.30
CA ARG A 57 -1.71 26.31 -10.71
C ARG A 57 -3.10 25.76 -10.98
N ALA A 58 -3.97 26.57 -11.57
CA ALA A 58 -5.26 26.11 -12.09
C ALA A 58 -5.10 24.91 -13.05
N ASP A 59 -3.93 24.79 -13.69
CA ASP A 59 -3.59 23.72 -14.63
C ASP A 59 -3.18 22.38 -13.97
N ALA A 60 -2.97 22.32 -12.65
CA ALA A 60 -2.44 21.12 -12.00
C ALA A 60 -3.50 20.01 -11.80
N GLU A 61 -4.77 20.38 -11.61
CA GLU A 61 -5.88 19.42 -11.44
C GLU A 61 -6.28 18.80 -12.78
N GLU A 62 -6.40 19.63 -13.83
CA GLU A 62 -6.62 19.17 -15.21
C GLU A 62 -5.45 18.28 -15.70
N SER A 63 -4.27 18.47 -15.13
CA SER A 63 -3.10 17.65 -15.40
C SER A 63 -3.18 16.23 -14.82
N PHE A 64 -3.95 15.96 -13.75
CA PHE A 64 -3.99 14.61 -13.18
C PHE A 64 -4.98 13.69 -13.92
N ALA A 65 -6.17 14.17 -14.28
CA ALA A 65 -7.09 13.42 -15.14
C ALA A 65 -6.41 13.02 -16.46
N ARG A 66 -5.70 13.96 -17.10
CA ARG A 66 -4.85 13.67 -18.28
C ARG A 66 -3.76 12.67 -17.97
N PHE A 67 -3.10 12.77 -16.81
CA PHE A 67 -2.11 11.79 -16.37
C PHE A 67 -2.73 10.39 -16.30
N ILE A 68 -3.92 10.20 -15.72
CA ILE A 68 -4.58 8.90 -15.64
C ILE A 68 -4.91 8.36 -17.03
N THR A 69 -5.54 9.15 -17.88
CA THR A 69 -5.87 8.75 -19.26
C THR A 69 -4.62 8.35 -20.05
N ASP A 70 -3.52 9.08 -19.89
CA ASP A 70 -2.24 8.72 -20.50
C ASP A 70 -1.68 7.43 -19.88
N ALA A 71 -1.84 7.22 -18.57
CA ALA A 71 -1.39 6.00 -17.89
C ALA A 71 -2.07 4.78 -18.49
N GLU A 72 -3.40 4.81 -18.59
CA GLU A 72 -4.21 3.72 -19.12
C GLU A 72 -3.83 3.41 -20.57
N LYS A 73 -3.67 4.43 -21.42
CA LYS A 73 -3.19 4.26 -22.80
C LYS A 73 -1.82 3.57 -22.86
N HIS A 74 -0.89 3.95 -22.00
CA HIS A 74 0.44 3.32 -21.98
C HIS A 74 0.38 1.88 -21.47
N ILE A 75 -0.42 1.61 -20.44
CA ILE A 75 -0.57 0.27 -19.86
C ILE A 75 -1.24 -0.66 -20.88
N ASN A 76 -2.33 -0.22 -21.52
CA ASN A 76 -3.07 -0.99 -22.52
C ASN A 76 -2.27 -1.21 -23.82
N ALA A 77 -1.24 -0.41 -24.08
CA ALA A 77 -0.33 -0.61 -25.21
C ALA A 77 0.76 -1.67 -24.94
N LEU A 78 0.89 -2.15 -23.70
CA LEU A 78 1.79 -3.26 -23.37
C LEU A 78 1.15 -4.59 -23.79
N PRO A 79 1.93 -5.54 -24.32
CA PRO A 79 1.43 -6.88 -24.61
C PRO A 79 0.91 -7.63 -23.39
N GLU A 80 -0.13 -8.41 -23.62
CA GLU A 80 -0.83 -9.21 -22.63
C GLU A 80 0.12 -10.15 -21.88
N ASP A 81 1.04 -10.81 -22.59
CA ASP A 81 2.07 -11.69 -22.00
C ASP A 81 2.94 -11.00 -20.94
N TYR A 82 3.10 -9.69 -21.05
CA TYR A 82 3.84 -8.89 -20.09
C TYR A 82 2.96 -8.45 -18.94
N LEU A 83 1.73 -8.03 -19.24
CA LEU A 83 0.76 -7.60 -18.24
C LEU A 83 0.42 -8.74 -17.28
N GLU A 84 0.32 -9.98 -17.75
CA GLU A 84 0.09 -11.17 -16.92
C GLU A 84 1.15 -11.35 -15.83
N LEU A 85 2.42 -11.11 -16.16
CA LEU A 85 3.54 -11.17 -15.18
C LEU A 85 3.43 -10.10 -14.09
N PHE A 86 2.70 -9.01 -14.37
CA PHE A 86 2.49 -7.88 -13.48
C PHE A 86 1.03 -7.75 -13.03
N CYS A 87 0.24 -8.83 -13.14
CA CYS A 87 -1.14 -8.84 -12.70
C CYS A 87 -1.24 -8.37 -11.24
N LEU A 88 -2.18 -7.46 -11.01
CA LEU A 88 -2.46 -6.87 -9.70
C LEU A 88 -3.34 -7.77 -8.83
N SER A 89 -3.93 -8.80 -9.42
CA SER A 89 -4.70 -9.81 -8.71
C SER A 89 -3.80 -10.56 -7.71
N PRO A 90 -4.37 -11.01 -6.57
CA PRO A 90 -3.65 -11.83 -5.61
C PRO A 90 -2.97 -13.00 -6.31
N LEU A 91 -1.67 -13.18 -6.09
CA LEU A 91 -0.93 -14.24 -6.77
C LEU A 91 -1.40 -15.60 -6.22
N PRO A 92 -1.84 -16.52 -7.07
CA PRO A 92 -2.22 -17.86 -6.63
C PRO A 92 -0.99 -18.71 -6.29
N ASN A 93 0.19 -18.39 -6.82
CA ASN A 93 1.39 -19.23 -6.70
C ASN A 93 2.60 -18.45 -6.17
N ASN A 94 3.47 -19.16 -5.44
CA ASN A 94 4.69 -18.65 -4.78
C ASN A 94 5.76 -18.07 -5.75
N GLN A 95 5.63 -18.25 -7.06
CA GLN A 95 6.72 -17.97 -8.02
C GLN A 95 7.20 -16.50 -8.05
N PHE A 96 6.32 -15.55 -7.78
CA PHE A 96 6.65 -14.12 -7.79
C PHE A 96 6.49 -13.46 -6.42
N PHE A 97 6.31 -14.26 -5.37
CA PHE A 97 6.26 -13.77 -4.01
C PHE A 97 7.69 -13.63 -3.48
N ALA A 98 8.02 -12.45 -2.98
CA ALA A 98 9.28 -12.22 -2.29
C ALA A 98 9.01 -11.32 -1.09
N ALA A 99 9.69 -11.64 0.02
CA ALA A 99 9.41 -11.10 1.35
C ALA A 99 8.06 -11.57 1.92
N ARG A 100 7.88 -11.41 3.24
CA ARG A 100 6.79 -11.91 4.09
C ARG A 100 6.95 -13.27 4.78
N GLN A 101 8.18 -13.81 4.80
CA GLN A 101 8.45 -15.04 5.57
C GLN A 101 8.17 -14.83 7.07
N ALA A 102 8.57 -13.69 7.64
CA ALA A 102 8.33 -13.40 9.05
C ALA A 102 6.83 -13.41 9.38
N GLU A 103 5.99 -12.82 8.53
CA GLU A 103 4.54 -12.82 8.69
C GLU A 103 3.93 -14.22 8.51
N LEU A 104 4.47 -15.06 7.61
CA LEU A 104 4.09 -16.48 7.50
C LEU A 104 4.48 -17.27 8.75
N ASP A 105 5.69 -17.06 9.28
CA ASP A 105 6.16 -17.71 10.50
C ASP A 105 5.25 -17.35 11.69
N MET A 106 4.81 -16.09 11.79
CA MET A 106 3.84 -15.67 12.81
C MET A 106 2.47 -16.34 12.63
N LEU A 107 2.00 -16.54 11.40
CA LEU A 107 0.77 -17.28 11.14
C LEU A 107 0.89 -18.76 11.53
N GLN A 108 2.08 -19.35 11.30
CA GLN A 108 2.38 -20.71 11.71
C GLN A 108 2.38 -20.83 13.25
N GLU A 109 3.01 -19.88 13.97
CA GLU A 109 2.99 -19.85 15.44
C GLU A 109 1.57 -19.85 16.02
N GLU A 110 0.65 -19.06 15.44
CA GLU A 110 -0.73 -19.00 15.92
C GLU A 110 -1.51 -20.27 15.55
N LEU A 111 -1.25 -20.89 14.39
CA LEU A 111 -1.80 -22.20 14.05
C LEU A 111 -1.35 -23.28 15.04
N GLU A 112 -0.07 -23.33 15.39
CA GLU A 112 0.46 -24.28 16.37
C GLU A 112 -0.16 -24.05 17.77
N ARG A 113 -0.39 -22.80 18.17
CA ARG A 113 -1.11 -22.48 19.42
C ARG A 113 -2.53 -23.02 19.40
N TRP A 114 -3.23 -22.84 18.27
CA TRP A 114 -4.58 -23.34 18.09
C TRP A 114 -4.68 -24.87 18.15
N GLN A 115 -3.76 -25.57 17.48
CA GLN A 115 -3.63 -27.03 17.57
C GLN A 115 -3.39 -27.52 19.01
N ASN A 116 -2.68 -26.73 19.82
CA ASN A 116 -2.44 -27.01 21.24
C ASN A 116 -3.63 -26.63 22.15
N GLY A 117 -4.81 -26.37 21.59
CA GLY A 117 -6.05 -26.09 22.32
C GLY A 117 -6.14 -24.67 22.89
N LYS A 118 -5.24 -23.75 22.49
CA LYS A 118 -5.38 -22.33 22.83
C LYS A 118 -6.24 -21.64 21.78
N PHE A 119 -7.16 -20.81 22.22
CA PHE A 119 -7.97 -20.05 21.29
C PHE A 119 -7.19 -18.85 20.78
N THR A 120 -7.18 -18.66 19.46
CA THR A 120 -6.47 -17.55 18.84
C THR A 120 -7.34 -16.91 17.77
N THR A 121 -7.39 -15.58 17.81
CA THR A 121 -7.97 -14.73 16.79
C THR A 121 -6.83 -13.86 16.28
N THR A 122 -6.54 -13.97 15.00
CA THR A 122 -5.41 -13.28 14.38
C THR A 122 -5.90 -12.21 13.42
N ALA A 123 -5.48 -10.97 13.64
CA ALA A 123 -5.73 -9.86 12.73
C ALA A 123 -4.53 -9.60 11.84
N LEU A 124 -4.77 -9.58 10.53
CA LEU A 124 -3.84 -9.23 9.48
C LEU A 124 -4.10 -7.80 8.99
N ILE A 125 -3.25 -6.87 9.37
CA ILE A 125 -3.51 -5.43 9.22
C ILE A 125 -2.51 -4.84 8.24
N GLY A 126 -2.97 -4.05 7.28
CA GLY A 126 -2.07 -3.39 6.35
C GLY A 126 -2.79 -2.59 5.28
N GLU A 127 -2.08 -1.73 4.57
CA GLU A 127 -2.67 -0.88 3.54
C GLU A 127 -3.38 -1.67 2.43
N ARG A 128 -4.33 -1.03 1.74
CA ARG A 128 -4.88 -1.58 0.50
C ARG A 128 -3.75 -1.77 -0.52
N GLY A 129 -3.67 -2.93 -1.14
CA GLY A 129 -2.61 -3.26 -2.10
C GLY A 129 -1.25 -3.60 -1.48
N CYS A 130 -1.14 -3.84 -0.17
CA CYS A 130 0.11 -4.31 0.45
C CYS A 130 0.35 -5.83 0.35
N GLY A 131 -0.67 -6.59 -0.07
CA GLY A 131 -0.59 -8.05 -0.29
C GLY A 131 -1.22 -8.95 0.78
N LYS A 132 -2.18 -8.46 1.59
CA LYS A 132 -2.91 -9.26 2.60
C LYS A 132 -3.52 -10.54 2.03
N THR A 133 -4.34 -10.43 0.98
CA THR A 133 -4.98 -11.56 0.31
C THR A 133 -3.97 -12.53 -0.29
N THR A 134 -2.88 -12.00 -0.89
CA THR A 134 -1.79 -12.85 -1.40
C THR A 134 -1.13 -13.64 -0.28
N LEU A 135 -0.91 -13.04 0.89
CA LEU A 135 -0.36 -13.73 2.05
C LEU A 135 -1.31 -14.82 2.57
N LEU A 136 -2.62 -14.56 2.62
CA LEU A 136 -3.60 -15.57 2.99
C LEU A 136 -3.66 -16.75 2.02
N ASN A 137 -3.63 -16.50 0.71
CA ASN A 137 -3.59 -17.57 -0.30
C ASN A 137 -2.34 -18.45 -0.15
N LEU A 138 -1.20 -17.86 0.20
CA LEU A 138 0.03 -18.62 0.45
C LEU A 138 -0.04 -19.39 1.76
N ALA A 139 -0.59 -18.78 2.81
CA ALA A 139 -0.81 -19.45 4.08
C ALA A 139 -1.75 -20.65 3.91
N GLU A 140 -2.83 -20.50 3.14
CA GLU A 140 -3.73 -21.61 2.79
C GLU A 140 -2.97 -22.79 2.18
N GLN A 141 -2.12 -22.53 1.20
CA GLN A 141 -1.38 -23.58 0.50
C GLN A 141 -0.28 -24.23 1.35
N GLN A 142 0.40 -23.44 2.19
CA GLN A 142 1.60 -23.90 2.91
C GLN A 142 1.32 -24.37 4.35
N LEU A 143 0.34 -23.77 5.01
CA LEU A 143 0.06 -23.96 6.44
C LEU A 143 -1.29 -24.63 6.68
N TYR A 144 -2.30 -24.33 5.85
CA TYR A 144 -3.67 -24.78 6.08
C TYR A 144 -4.18 -25.82 5.07
N SER A 145 -3.29 -26.50 4.34
CA SER A 145 -3.66 -27.46 3.28
C SER A 145 -4.55 -28.61 3.75
N ASP A 146 -4.42 -28.98 5.02
CA ASP A 146 -5.13 -30.13 5.63
C ASP A 146 -6.43 -29.72 6.33
N TYR A 147 -6.82 -28.43 6.25
CA TYR A 147 -7.98 -27.88 6.94
C TYR A 147 -9.10 -27.49 5.98
N SER A 148 -10.34 -27.64 6.45
CA SER A 148 -11.50 -27.05 5.77
C SER A 148 -11.55 -25.55 6.10
N ILE A 149 -11.24 -24.72 5.10
CA ILE A 149 -11.21 -23.27 5.22
C ILE A 149 -12.52 -22.68 4.69
N VAL A 150 -13.16 -21.85 5.51
CA VAL A 150 -14.30 -21.02 5.10
C VAL A 150 -13.79 -19.62 4.81
N LYS A 151 -13.96 -19.17 3.57
CA LYS A 151 -13.57 -17.82 3.15
C LYS A 151 -14.79 -16.91 3.11
N ILE A 152 -14.73 -15.84 3.87
CA ILE A 152 -15.74 -14.78 3.92
C ILE A 152 -15.04 -13.50 3.46
N ASP A 153 -15.36 -13.04 2.26
CA ASP A 153 -14.84 -11.77 1.75
C ASP A 153 -15.98 -10.78 1.59
N PHE A 154 -15.84 -9.63 2.26
CA PHE A 154 -16.75 -8.48 2.17
C PHE A 154 -16.37 -7.54 1.01
N LEU A 155 -15.39 -7.91 0.18
CA LEU A 155 -15.14 -7.21 -1.09
C LEU A 155 -16.38 -7.34 -2.00
N ASP A 156 -16.65 -6.29 -2.77
CA ASP A 156 -17.76 -6.19 -3.72
C ASP A 156 -19.17 -6.22 -3.10
N THR A 157 -19.30 -6.04 -1.79
CA THR A 157 -20.57 -5.68 -1.16
C THR A 157 -20.67 -4.19 -0.95
N GLU A 158 -21.90 -3.68 -0.88
CA GLU A 158 -22.15 -2.41 -0.22
C GLU A 158 -21.71 -2.50 1.25
N THR A 159 -21.40 -1.34 1.85
CA THR A 159 -20.99 -1.27 3.26
C THR A 159 -22.10 -1.82 4.16
N ILE A 160 -21.78 -2.84 4.95
CA ILE A 160 -22.75 -3.51 5.83
C ILE A 160 -22.63 -2.94 7.24
N PHE A 161 -23.52 -2.04 7.63
CA PHE A 161 -23.51 -1.47 9.00
C PHE A 161 -24.71 -1.90 9.85
N GLU A 162 -25.69 -2.58 9.27
CA GLU A 162 -26.87 -3.13 9.95
C GLU A 162 -26.70 -4.63 10.28
N VAL A 163 -27.17 -5.04 11.45
CA VAL A 163 -27.04 -6.42 11.95
C VAL A 163 -27.79 -7.43 11.09
N ASP A 164 -28.99 -7.09 10.63
CA ASP A 164 -29.81 -8.00 9.81
C ASP A 164 -29.18 -8.24 8.44
N VAL A 165 -28.59 -7.19 7.84
CA VAL A 165 -27.85 -7.29 6.57
C VAL A 165 -26.59 -8.14 6.75
N LEU A 166 -25.85 -7.96 7.85
CA LEU A 166 -24.72 -8.81 8.19
C LEU A 166 -25.14 -10.29 8.32
N PHE A 167 -26.26 -10.56 8.98
CA PHE A 167 -26.75 -11.92 9.16
C PHE A 167 -27.08 -12.59 7.82
N GLU A 168 -27.83 -11.93 6.95
CA GLU A 168 -28.17 -12.50 5.64
C GLU A 168 -26.92 -12.69 4.77
N PHE A 169 -25.95 -11.77 4.85
CA PHE A 169 -24.66 -11.93 4.19
C PHE A 169 -23.90 -13.17 4.68
N LEU A 170 -23.77 -13.35 6.00
CA LEU A 170 -23.11 -14.52 6.59
C LEU A 170 -23.83 -15.80 6.18
N LYS A 171 -25.16 -15.84 6.28
CA LYS A 171 -25.99 -16.99 5.88
C LYS A 171 -25.77 -17.37 4.42
N GLN A 172 -25.68 -16.38 3.51
CA GLN A 172 -25.37 -16.61 2.10
C GLN A 172 -23.97 -17.22 1.92
N LYS A 173 -22.95 -16.66 2.57
CA LYS A 173 -21.56 -17.16 2.46
C LYS A 173 -21.37 -18.54 3.07
N LEU A 174 -22.15 -18.90 4.09
CA LEU A 174 -22.07 -20.19 4.79
C LEU A 174 -22.96 -21.29 4.18
N ALA A 175 -23.83 -20.98 3.21
CA ALA A 175 -24.81 -21.92 2.66
C ALA A 175 -24.18 -23.19 2.04
N HIS A 176 -22.94 -23.09 1.53
CA HIS A 176 -22.25 -24.18 0.82
C HIS A 176 -21.05 -24.74 1.57
N THR A 177 -20.84 -24.35 2.83
CA THR A 177 -19.64 -24.70 3.59
C THR A 177 -19.85 -25.90 4.52
N GLY A 178 -21.00 -26.59 4.39
CA GLY A 178 -21.40 -27.67 5.31
C GLY A 178 -21.68 -27.19 6.74
N LEU A 179 -21.81 -25.87 6.93
CA LEU A 179 -22.15 -25.26 8.21
C LEU A 179 -23.67 -25.23 8.42
N PRO A 180 -24.13 -25.01 9.66
CA PRO A 180 -25.53 -25.13 10.00
C PRO A 180 -26.43 -24.20 9.17
N ALA A 181 -27.35 -24.78 8.41
CA ALA A 181 -28.28 -24.04 7.54
C ALA A 181 -29.65 -23.81 8.21
N GLY A 182 -30.39 -22.80 7.75
CA GLY A 182 -31.75 -22.53 8.21
C GLY A 182 -31.86 -21.86 9.57
N CYS A 183 -30.79 -21.23 10.06
CA CYS A 183 -30.85 -20.32 11.19
C CYS A 183 -31.66 -19.07 10.81
N GLN A 184 -32.39 -18.50 11.78
CA GLN A 184 -33.15 -17.26 11.64
C GLN A 184 -32.47 -16.07 12.31
N THR A 185 -31.49 -16.32 13.17
CA THR A 185 -30.71 -15.27 13.86
C THR A 185 -29.22 -15.61 13.92
N ILE A 186 -28.38 -14.61 14.16
CA ILE A 186 -26.93 -14.84 14.38
C ILE A 186 -26.72 -15.65 15.67
N ASP A 187 -27.53 -15.46 16.71
CA ASP A 187 -27.39 -16.23 17.96
C ASP A 187 -27.67 -17.74 17.75
N GLU A 188 -28.63 -18.09 16.90
CA GLU A 188 -28.85 -19.49 16.50
C GLU A 188 -27.67 -20.05 15.70
N LEU A 189 -27.08 -19.25 14.82
CA LEU A 189 -25.90 -19.63 14.06
C LEU A 189 -24.70 -19.90 15.00
N GLU A 190 -24.49 -19.05 16.01
CA GLU A 190 -23.48 -19.23 17.04
C GLU A 190 -23.67 -20.53 17.80
N ALA A 191 -24.87 -20.77 18.32
CA ALA A 191 -25.18 -21.97 19.09
C ALA A 191 -24.85 -23.24 18.30
N ARG A 192 -25.24 -23.28 17.02
CA ARG A 192 -24.96 -24.44 16.16
C ARG A 192 -23.49 -24.57 15.78
N ILE A 193 -22.75 -23.48 15.62
CA ILE A 193 -21.29 -23.51 15.41
C ILE A 193 -20.58 -24.09 16.64
N ILE A 194 -21.02 -23.71 17.84
CA ILE A 194 -20.48 -24.20 19.11
C ILE A 194 -20.73 -25.71 19.27
N GLU A 195 -21.81 -26.24 18.71
CA GLU A 195 -22.14 -27.67 18.73
C GLU A 195 -21.39 -28.51 17.68
N LEU A 196 -20.62 -27.89 16.77
CA LEU A 196 -19.89 -28.63 15.74
C LEU A 196 -18.89 -29.61 16.35
N PRO A 197 -18.81 -30.85 15.82
CA PRO A 197 -17.89 -31.86 16.32
C PRO A 197 -16.43 -31.51 16.03
N GLU A 198 -16.18 -30.85 14.90
CA GLU A 198 -14.85 -30.51 14.41
C GLU A 198 -14.60 -29.01 14.48
N GLN A 199 -13.35 -28.65 14.71
CA GLN A 199 -12.91 -27.28 14.58
C GLN A 199 -12.77 -26.87 13.10
N ARG A 200 -12.85 -25.57 12.83
CA ARG A 200 -12.80 -24.99 11.46
C ARG A 200 -11.87 -23.79 11.42
N VAL A 201 -11.40 -23.45 10.22
CA VAL A 201 -10.57 -22.27 9.98
C VAL A 201 -11.37 -21.28 9.14
N PHE A 202 -11.43 -20.02 9.58
CA PHE A 202 -12.16 -18.96 8.87
C PHE A 202 -11.20 -17.87 8.45
N PHE A 203 -11.20 -17.57 7.15
CA PHE A 203 -10.52 -16.41 6.59
C PHE A 203 -11.56 -15.36 6.29
N VAL A 204 -11.51 -14.25 7.01
CA VAL A 204 -12.43 -13.13 6.87
C VAL A 204 -11.65 -11.96 6.30
N GLU A 205 -11.96 -11.55 5.09
CA GLU A 205 -11.28 -10.46 4.43
C GLU A 205 -12.12 -9.17 4.43
N ASN A 206 -11.42 -8.04 4.60
CA ASN A 206 -11.99 -6.69 4.48
C ASN A 206 -12.98 -6.30 5.59
N LEU A 207 -12.59 -6.48 6.86
CA LEU A 207 -13.37 -6.07 8.03
C LEU A 207 -13.81 -4.59 7.99
N GLN A 208 -13.06 -3.73 7.29
CA GLN A 208 -13.42 -2.32 7.11
C GLN A 208 -14.72 -2.10 6.30
N GLN A 209 -15.29 -3.13 5.69
CA GLN A 209 -16.55 -3.01 4.94
C GLN A 209 -17.80 -3.22 5.80
N ILE A 210 -17.66 -3.65 7.06
CA ILE A 210 -18.79 -3.89 7.95
C ILE A 210 -19.06 -2.76 8.95
N PHE A 211 -18.71 -1.52 8.58
CA PHE A 211 -18.99 -0.34 9.41
C PHE A 211 -19.20 0.93 8.58
N LEU A 212 -19.99 1.85 9.11
CA LEU A 212 -20.17 3.20 8.60
C LEU A 212 -19.82 4.22 9.70
N ARG A 213 -19.12 5.31 9.35
CA ARG A 213 -18.70 6.33 10.33
C ARG A 213 -19.85 7.29 10.66
N THR A 214 -20.89 6.74 11.28
CA THR A 214 -22.06 7.45 11.81
C THR A 214 -22.28 7.03 13.26
N THR A 215 -23.20 7.68 13.98
CA THR A 215 -23.47 7.37 15.40
C THR A 215 -23.97 5.94 15.64
N PHE A 216 -24.64 5.33 14.66
CA PHE A 216 -25.19 3.97 14.73
C PHE A 216 -24.57 3.03 13.68
N GLY A 217 -23.47 3.43 13.04
CA GLY A 217 -22.88 2.67 11.95
C GLY A 217 -21.90 1.57 12.39
N PHE A 218 -21.86 1.25 13.69
CA PHE A 218 -20.96 0.24 14.26
C PHE A 218 -21.67 -1.07 14.62
N ASP A 219 -22.99 -1.12 14.59
CA ASP A 219 -23.79 -2.24 15.10
C ASP A 219 -23.41 -3.57 14.44
N ALA A 220 -23.22 -3.59 13.12
CA ALA A 220 -22.75 -4.79 12.41
C ALA A 220 -21.33 -5.21 12.86
N LEU A 221 -20.37 -4.28 12.93
CA LEU A 221 -19.00 -4.58 13.35
C LEU A 221 -18.95 -5.11 14.79
N GLU A 222 -19.64 -4.46 15.73
CA GLU A 222 -19.70 -4.91 17.12
C GLU A 222 -20.35 -6.29 17.23
N ARG A 223 -21.45 -6.52 16.50
CA ARG A 223 -22.12 -7.82 16.46
C ARG A 223 -21.23 -8.90 15.85
N PHE A 224 -20.45 -8.57 14.83
CA PHE A 224 -19.48 -9.48 14.23
C PHE A 224 -18.33 -9.81 15.19
N LEU A 225 -17.78 -8.83 15.91
CA LEU A 225 -16.74 -9.07 16.91
C LEU A 225 -17.26 -9.96 18.06
N LEU A 226 -18.52 -9.77 18.47
CA LEU A 226 -19.19 -10.65 19.42
C LEU A 226 -19.33 -12.08 18.86
N PHE A 227 -19.69 -12.23 17.59
CA PHE A 227 -19.76 -13.52 16.90
C PHE A 227 -18.41 -14.25 16.91
N VAL A 228 -17.33 -13.55 16.55
CA VAL A 228 -15.95 -14.07 16.63
C VAL A 228 -15.61 -14.50 18.05
N SER A 229 -15.91 -13.66 19.03
CA SER A 229 -15.63 -13.92 20.45
C SER A 229 -16.45 -15.09 21.02
N ARG A 230 -17.66 -15.34 20.56
CA ARG A 230 -18.45 -16.49 21.04
C ARG A 230 -18.07 -17.82 20.37
N THR A 231 -17.47 -17.76 19.19
CA THR A 231 -17.16 -18.94 18.37
C THR A 231 -15.66 -19.28 18.32
N HIS A 232 -14.78 -18.49 18.95
CA HIS A 232 -13.33 -18.70 18.93
C HIS A 232 -12.88 -20.08 19.45
N GLN A 233 -13.73 -20.77 20.22
CA GLN A 233 -13.40 -22.10 20.72
C GLN A 233 -13.45 -23.19 19.64
N LYS A 234 -14.28 -22.97 18.62
CA LYS A 234 -14.48 -23.88 17.49
C LYS A 234 -13.82 -23.39 16.21
N ILE A 235 -13.62 -22.08 16.10
CA ILE A 235 -13.12 -21.46 14.87
C ILE A 235 -11.77 -20.78 15.14
N HIS A 236 -10.78 -21.14 14.32
CA HIS A 236 -9.56 -20.35 14.16
C HIS A 236 -9.84 -19.16 13.23
N TRP A 237 -9.86 -17.96 13.78
CA TRP A 237 -10.22 -16.75 13.06
C TRP A 237 -9.00 -16.02 12.53
N LEU A 238 -8.95 -15.82 11.22
CA LEU A 238 -8.00 -14.95 10.52
C LEU A 238 -8.77 -13.82 9.86
N ILE A 239 -8.60 -12.60 10.37
CA ILE A 239 -9.37 -11.44 9.94
C ILE A 239 -8.43 -10.43 9.29
N THR A 240 -8.78 -9.87 8.14
CA THR A 240 -8.00 -8.82 7.49
C THR A 240 -8.67 -7.47 7.62
N CYS A 241 -7.86 -6.42 7.78
CA CYS A 241 -8.34 -5.04 7.85
C CYS A 241 -7.33 -4.08 7.24
N THR A 242 -7.78 -2.96 6.71
CA THR A 242 -6.89 -1.86 6.31
C THR A 242 -6.36 -1.13 7.54
N ILE A 243 -5.13 -0.60 7.44
CA ILE A 243 -4.45 0.02 8.59
C ILE A 243 -5.22 1.23 9.14
N TYR A 244 -5.76 2.08 8.27
CA TYR A 244 -6.47 3.29 8.69
C TYR A 244 -7.81 2.99 9.35
N SER A 245 -8.51 1.94 8.91
CA SER A 245 -9.74 1.47 9.57
C SER A 245 -9.39 0.85 10.91
N TRP A 246 -8.34 0.02 10.98
CA TRP A 246 -7.91 -0.58 12.24
C TRP A 246 -7.52 0.48 13.29
N GLU A 247 -6.74 1.48 12.90
CA GLU A 247 -6.38 2.60 13.77
C GLU A 247 -7.61 3.40 14.24
N TYR A 248 -8.64 3.52 13.39
CA TYR A 248 -9.90 4.13 13.77
C TYR A 248 -10.68 3.26 14.77
N PHE A 249 -10.81 1.96 14.51
CA PHE A 249 -11.48 1.01 15.39
C PHE A 249 -10.77 0.86 16.74
N ALA A 250 -9.44 0.92 16.76
CA ALA A 250 -8.67 0.88 18.01
C ALA A 250 -9.00 2.07 18.91
N LYS A 251 -9.37 3.23 18.35
CA LYS A 251 -9.75 4.43 19.11
C LYS A 251 -11.20 4.41 19.58
N VAL A 252 -12.11 3.88 18.76
CA VAL A 252 -13.56 3.96 19.02
C VAL A 252 -14.09 2.72 19.73
N LEU A 253 -13.58 1.54 19.39
CA LEU A 253 -14.07 0.25 19.86
C LEU A 253 -13.04 -0.53 20.70
N ASN A 254 -11.81 -0.02 20.87
CA ASN A 254 -10.70 -0.79 21.45
C ASN A 254 -10.53 -2.16 20.78
N ILE A 255 -10.65 -2.23 19.45
CA ILE A 255 -10.66 -3.50 18.69
C ILE A 255 -9.45 -4.42 18.99
N ASP A 256 -8.34 -3.84 19.44
CA ASP A 256 -7.14 -4.55 19.85
C ASP A 256 -7.40 -5.58 20.96
N GLU A 257 -8.40 -5.38 21.82
CA GLU A 257 -8.77 -6.30 22.90
C GLU A 257 -9.53 -7.54 22.40
N TYR A 258 -10.10 -7.48 21.19
CA TYR A 258 -10.87 -8.59 20.60
C TYR A 258 -9.99 -9.58 19.83
N VAL A 259 -8.70 -9.28 19.66
CA VAL A 259 -7.78 -10.12 18.90
C VAL A 259 -6.59 -10.54 19.74
N HIS A 260 -6.18 -11.79 19.57
CA HIS A 260 -5.08 -12.39 20.32
C HIS A 260 -3.72 -12.00 19.72
N ARG A 261 -3.66 -11.91 18.38
CA ARG A 261 -2.44 -11.57 17.64
C ARG A 261 -2.75 -10.53 16.57
N LYS A 262 -1.91 -9.51 16.50
CA LYS A 262 -1.86 -8.55 15.39
C LYS A 262 -0.61 -8.80 14.55
N ILE A 263 -0.80 -9.01 13.26
CA ILE A 263 0.27 -9.14 12.28
C ILE A 263 0.17 -7.94 11.34
N MET A 264 1.12 -7.01 11.49
CA MET A 264 1.20 -5.82 10.65
C MET A 264 1.95 -6.14 9.36
N LEU A 265 1.30 -5.98 8.22
CA LEU A 265 1.97 -5.98 6.92
C LEU A 265 2.59 -4.62 6.69
N ASP A 266 3.78 -4.45 7.28
CA ASP A 266 4.56 -3.24 7.13
C ASP A 266 4.90 -2.95 5.68
N THR A 267 5.22 -1.69 5.40
CA THR A 267 5.71 -1.26 4.10
C THR A 267 6.92 -2.09 3.69
N MET A 268 6.86 -2.73 2.52
CA MET A 268 7.99 -3.54 2.05
C MET A 268 9.21 -2.62 1.80
N PRO A 269 10.44 -3.05 2.13
CA PRO A 269 11.63 -2.24 1.89
C PRO A 269 11.91 -2.11 0.39
N ARG A 270 12.65 -1.06 0.01
CA ARG A 270 13.05 -0.80 -1.39
C ARG A 270 13.60 -2.05 -2.09
N ALA A 271 14.48 -2.79 -1.40
CA ALA A 271 15.11 -3.99 -1.94
C ALA A 271 14.07 -5.05 -2.34
N GLY A 272 12.96 -5.16 -1.61
CA GLY A 272 11.86 -6.07 -1.91
C GLY A 272 11.16 -5.75 -3.23
N TYR A 273 10.74 -4.49 -3.48
CA TYR A 273 10.11 -4.14 -4.76
C TYR A 273 11.05 -4.37 -5.93
N GLU A 274 12.30 -3.95 -5.76
CA GLU A 274 13.29 -4.08 -6.82
C GLU A 274 13.49 -5.55 -7.18
N GLU A 275 13.53 -6.44 -6.19
CA GLU A 275 13.61 -7.87 -6.41
C GLU A 275 12.35 -8.43 -7.11
N ILE A 276 11.15 -8.14 -6.60
CA ILE A 276 9.87 -8.63 -7.18
C ILE A 276 9.72 -8.17 -8.63
N ILE A 277 9.91 -6.88 -8.88
CA ILE A 277 9.78 -6.28 -10.21
C ILE A 277 10.80 -6.89 -11.17
N LEU A 278 12.06 -7.04 -10.74
CA LEU A 278 13.10 -7.61 -11.59
C LEU A 278 12.91 -9.11 -11.81
N LYS A 279 12.37 -9.87 -10.84
CA LYS A 279 12.02 -11.28 -11.00
C LYS A 279 10.92 -11.44 -12.07
N ARG A 280 9.82 -10.71 -11.94
CA ARG A 280 8.73 -10.67 -12.93
C ARG A 280 9.22 -10.24 -14.30
N HIS A 281 10.04 -9.19 -14.37
CA HIS A 281 10.62 -8.73 -15.63
C HIS A 281 11.53 -9.79 -16.27
N LYS A 282 12.38 -10.47 -15.50
CA LYS A 282 13.26 -11.54 -16.01
C LYS A 282 12.46 -12.70 -16.60
N ALA A 283 11.32 -13.05 -16.00
CA ALA A 283 10.43 -14.09 -16.52
C ALA A 283 9.88 -13.77 -17.92
N SER A 284 9.80 -12.49 -18.30
CA SER A 284 9.42 -12.09 -19.67
C SER A 284 10.48 -12.41 -20.74
N GLY A 285 11.72 -12.76 -20.35
CA GLY A 285 12.83 -12.98 -21.28
C GLY A 285 13.38 -11.73 -21.98
N ARG A 286 12.82 -10.55 -21.70
CA ARG A 286 13.21 -9.27 -22.35
C ARG A 286 14.33 -8.57 -21.61
N ARG A 287 15.09 -7.72 -22.33
CA ARG A 287 16.17 -6.91 -21.72
C ARG A 287 15.62 -5.57 -21.22
N LEU A 288 15.85 -5.25 -19.95
CA LEU A 288 15.54 -3.92 -19.39
C LEU A 288 16.67 -2.92 -19.66
N ARG A 289 16.32 -1.72 -20.14
CA ARG A 289 17.24 -0.58 -20.25
C ARG A 289 16.63 0.69 -19.69
N PHE A 290 17.45 1.49 -19.04
CA PHE A 290 17.07 2.81 -18.53
C PHE A 290 17.65 3.90 -19.42
N LYS A 291 16.83 4.91 -19.75
CA LYS A 291 17.21 6.08 -20.54
C LYS A 291 17.29 7.33 -19.66
N PRO A 292 18.41 8.08 -19.72
CA PRO A 292 18.52 9.35 -19.01
C PRO A 292 17.60 10.40 -19.66
N ASN A 293 17.10 11.33 -18.85
CA ASN A 293 16.50 12.57 -19.35
C ASN A 293 17.62 13.61 -19.64
N PRO A 294 17.32 14.74 -20.29
CA PRO A 294 18.33 15.77 -20.59
C PRO A 294 19.07 16.29 -19.35
N GLU A 295 18.38 16.40 -18.22
CA GLU A 295 18.96 16.86 -16.95
C GLU A 295 20.04 15.90 -16.41
N ILE A 296 19.76 14.60 -16.43
CA ILE A 296 20.72 13.58 -15.99
C ILE A 296 21.91 13.51 -16.93
N THR A 297 21.68 13.59 -18.25
CA THR A 297 22.74 13.60 -19.27
C THR A 297 23.71 14.77 -19.05
N ASN A 298 23.21 15.91 -18.59
CA ASN A 298 24.00 17.10 -18.30
C ASN A 298 24.66 17.09 -16.91
N SER A 299 24.29 16.16 -16.04
CA SER A 299 24.87 16.04 -14.70
C SER A 299 26.34 15.63 -14.76
N ARG A 300 27.18 16.31 -13.96
CA ARG A 300 28.61 15.99 -13.83
C ARG A 300 28.85 14.55 -13.37
N ARG A 301 27.94 14.00 -12.55
CA ARG A 301 28.04 12.64 -12.01
C ARG A 301 27.85 11.60 -13.10
N PHE A 302 26.83 11.76 -13.95
CA PHE A 302 26.58 10.83 -15.06
C PHE A 302 27.68 10.87 -16.12
N ARG A 303 28.17 12.06 -16.48
CA ARG A 303 29.26 12.22 -17.46
C ARG A 303 30.58 11.58 -17.02
N LYS A 304 30.81 11.45 -15.71
CA LYS A 304 32.02 10.79 -15.15
C LYS A 304 31.97 9.26 -15.26
N LEU A 305 30.81 8.66 -15.48
CA LEU A 305 30.66 7.21 -15.61
C LEU A 305 31.17 6.76 -16.98
N LYS A 306 32.14 5.85 -16.97
CA LYS A 306 32.90 5.47 -18.18
C LYS A 306 32.28 4.28 -18.90
N THR A 307 31.71 3.34 -18.16
CA THR A 307 31.16 2.11 -18.73
C THR A 307 29.64 2.19 -18.86
N GLU A 308 29.08 1.51 -19.88
CA GLU A 308 27.62 1.43 -20.04
C GLU A 308 26.95 0.72 -18.86
N LYS A 309 27.64 -0.27 -18.25
CA LYS A 309 27.16 -0.99 -17.06
C LYS A 309 27.02 -0.07 -15.85
N GLU A 310 28.02 0.78 -15.59
CA GLU A 310 27.96 1.81 -14.54
C GLU A 310 26.80 2.79 -14.78
N ARG A 311 26.63 3.26 -16.03
CA ARG A 311 25.54 4.16 -16.40
C ARG A 311 24.18 3.53 -16.16
N GLN A 312 23.96 2.32 -16.65
CA GLN A 312 22.69 1.60 -16.43
C GLN A 312 22.42 1.35 -14.95
N THR A 313 23.44 1.02 -14.15
CA THR A 313 23.30 0.81 -12.70
C THR A 313 22.90 2.11 -11.99
N TYR A 314 23.52 3.24 -12.37
CA TYR A 314 23.17 4.55 -11.83
C TYR A 314 21.73 4.96 -12.18
N LEU A 315 21.31 4.80 -13.44
CA LEU A 315 19.94 5.15 -13.88
C LEU A 315 18.89 4.24 -13.25
N LYS A 316 19.17 2.93 -13.16
CA LYS A 316 18.34 1.96 -12.42
C LYS A 316 18.15 2.41 -10.98
N ASN A 317 19.23 2.80 -10.30
CA ASN A 317 19.17 3.23 -8.91
C ASN A 317 18.35 4.50 -8.72
N LEU A 318 18.42 5.45 -9.64
CA LEU A 318 17.57 6.65 -9.62
C LEU A 318 16.09 6.29 -9.79
N PHE A 319 15.77 5.45 -10.77
CA PHE A 319 14.40 5.02 -11.02
C PHE A 319 13.78 4.31 -9.80
N PHE A 320 14.45 3.28 -9.27
CA PHE A 320 13.94 2.54 -8.11
C PHE A 320 13.94 3.36 -6.81
N GLN A 321 14.80 4.38 -6.70
CA GLN A 321 14.71 5.34 -5.60
C GLN A 321 13.40 6.11 -5.68
N GLN A 322 13.12 6.73 -6.83
CA GLN A 322 11.91 7.51 -7.02
C GLN A 322 10.65 6.65 -6.93
N LEU A 323 10.68 5.44 -7.48
CA LEU A 323 9.58 4.49 -7.39
C LEU A 323 9.26 4.15 -5.92
N SER A 324 10.28 3.87 -5.11
CA SER A 324 10.13 3.60 -3.68
C SER A 324 9.60 4.83 -2.92
N GLU A 325 9.98 6.04 -3.30
CA GLU A 325 9.51 7.29 -2.68
C GLU A 325 8.04 7.61 -3.02
N LEU A 326 7.55 7.17 -4.18
CA LEU A 326 6.16 7.32 -4.63
C LEU A 326 5.26 6.21 -4.08
N ALA A 327 5.70 4.96 -4.18
CA ALA A 327 4.96 3.80 -3.69
C ALA A 327 5.00 3.67 -2.16
N MET A 328 6.02 4.23 -1.51
CA MET A 328 6.15 4.31 -0.04
C MET A 328 5.85 2.99 0.72
N GLY A 329 6.03 1.80 0.15
CA GLY A 329 5.55 0.60 0.84
C GLY A 329 4.57 -0.29 0.08
N ASN A 330 3.96 0.24 -0.97
CA ASN A 330 2.79 -0.35 -1.57
C ASN A 330 3.14 -0.98 -2.92
N ILE A 331 3.05 -2.31 -3.00
CA ILE A 331 3.45 -3.07 -4.19
C ILE A 331 2.53 -2.78 -5.38
N THR A 332 1.23 -2.64 -5.15
CA THR A 332 0.25 -2.28 -6.20
C THR A 332 0.60 -0.93 -6.82
N VAL A 333 0.85 0.09 -5.99
CA VAL A 333 1.25 1.42 -6.47
C VAL A 333 2.59 1.38 -7.20
N ALA A 334 3.57 0.61 -6.72
CA ALA A 334 4.86 0.44 -7.38
C ALA A 334 4.71 -0.19 -8.78
N ILE A 335 3.87 -1.23 -8.92
CA ILE A 335 3.63 -1.88 -10.20
C ILE A 335 2.93 -0.92 -11.17
N LEU A 336 1.94 -0.16 -10.71
CA LEU A 336 1.23 0.82 -11.55
C LEU A 336 2.17 1.91 -12.09
N PHE A 337 3.00 2.51 -11.24
CA PHE A 337 3.98 3.50 -11.70
C PHE A 337 5.03 2.89 -12.63
N LEU A 338 5.42 1.63 -12.42
CA LEU A 338 6.31 0.91 -13.33
C LEU A 338 5.67 0.71 -14.71
N LEU A 339 4.46 0.14 -14.76
CA LEU A 339 3.75 -0.15 -16.01
C LEU A 339 3.50 1.12 -16.82
N ARG A 340 3.08 2.20 -16.16
CA ARG A 340 2.96 3.52 -16.78
C ARG A 340 4.29 4.01 -17.37
N SER A 341 5.41 3.73 -16.73
CA SER A 341 6.70 4.34 -17.08
C SER A 341 7.31 3.79 -18.38
N TYR A 342 6.77 2.72 -18.98
CA TYR A 342 7.34 2.16 -20.21
C TYR A 342 7.17 3.11 -21.39
N LYS A 343 8.30 3.46 -22.02
CA LYS A 343 8.31 4.38 -23.18
C LYS A 343 8.30 3.67 -24.52
N ARG A 344 8.92 2.50 -24.59
CA ARG A 344 9.03 1.70 -25.81
C ARG A 344 9.04 0.23 -25.46
N PHE A 345 8.25 -0.50 -26.21
CA PHE A 345 8.14 -1.94 -26.14
C PHE A 345 8.66 -2.57 -27.43
N SER A 346 9.49 -3.60 -27.32
CA SER A 346 9.94 -4.42 -28.45
C SER A 346 10.11 -5.86 -27.98
N HIS A 347 10.04 -6.84 -28.89
CA HIS A 347 10.21 -8.25 -28.56
C HIS A 347 11.53 -8.56 -27.82
N ALA A 348 12.60 -7.79 -28.07
CA ALA A 348 13.91 -8.02 -27.47
C ALA A 348 14.24 -7.11 -26.26
N SER A 349 13.59 -5.95 -26.13
CA SER A 349 13.96 -4.96 -25.11
C SER A 349 12.82 -4.04 -24.68
N LEU A 350 12.87 -3.68 -23.40
CA LEU A 350 11.97 -2.73 -22.74
C LEU A 350 12.77 -1.54 -22.25
N THR A 351 12.25 -0.33 -22.50
CA THR A 351 12.91 0.91 -22.10
C THR A 351 12.10 1.66 -21.06
N LEU A 352 12.72 1.92 -19.91
CA LEU A 352 12.22 2.83 -18.88
C LEU A 352 12.97 4.17 -18.89
N PRO A 353 12.33 5.28 -18.51
CA PRO A 353 13.04 6.50 -18.14
C PRO A 353 13.80 6.29 -16.83
N ALA A 354 14.81 7.11 -16.58
CA ALA A 354 15.53 7.13 -15.31
C ALA A 354 14.77 7.87 -14.18
N THR A 355 13.70 8.60 -14.52
CA THR A 355 12.85 9.35 -13.60
C THR A 355 11.38 9.13 -13.97
N ILE A 356 10.52 9.14 -12.96
CA ILE A 356 9.06 9.05 -13.09
C ILE A 356 8.51 10.47 -13.13
N ASP A 357 7.66 10.76 -14.10
CA ASP A 357 7.02 12.07 -14.21
C ASP A 357 5.69 12.04 -13.46
N PHE A 358 5.70 12.45 -12.19
CA PHE A 358 4.51 12.57 -11.36
C PHE A 358 4.77 13.55 -10.21
N ASN A 359 3.93 14.58 -10.10
CA ASN A 359 4.01 15.56 -9.02
C ASN A 359 2.69 15.60 -8.21
N PRO A 360 2.68 15.09 -6.96
CA PRO A 360 1.47 15.07 -6.13
C PRO A 360 1.18 16.40 -5.42
N SER A 361 1.93 17.48 -5.67
CA SER A 361 1.81 18.72 -4.90
C SER A 361 0.43 19.39 -4.92
N PHE A 362 -0.39 19.12 -5.94
CA PHE A 362 -1.76 19.63 -5.99
C PHE A 362 -2.63 19.12 -4.83
N LEU A 363 -2.30 17.96 -4.26
CA LEU A 363 -3.03 17.38 -3.13
C LEU A 363 -2.98 18.25 -1.87
N TYR A 364 -1.93 19.07 -1.70
CA TYR A 364 -1.82 20.02 -0.58
C TYR A 364 -2.75 21.22 -0.71
N GLN A 365 -3.31 21.45 -1.90
CA GLN A 365 -4.11 22.64 -2.22
C GLN A 365 -5.60 22.31 -2.35
N LEU A 366 -6.00 21.06 -2.09
CA LEU A 366 -7.40 20.66 -2.19
C LEU A 366 -8.24 21.40 -1.13
N PRO A 367 -9.51 21.70 -1.45
CA PRO A 367 -10.46 22.17 -0.45
C PRO A 367 -10.59 21.20 0.72
N ALA A 368 -10.90 21.73 1.92
CA ALA A 368 -11.06 20.93 3.13
C ALA A 368 -12.12 19.81 2.97
N GLU A 369 -13.22 20.09 2.27
CA GLU A 369 -14.25 19.10 1.94
C GLU A 369 -13.66 17.88 1.22
N GLU A 370 -12.83 18.11 0.19
CA GLU A 370 -12.17 17.02 -0.56
C GLU A 370 -11.17 16.26 0.33
N HIS A 371 -10.43 16.93 1.22
CA HIS A 371 -9.56 16.26 2.19
C HIS A 371 -10.34 15.37 3.16
N PHE A 372 -11.44 15.87 3.73
CA PHE A 372 -12.26 15.09 4.65
C PHE A 372 -12.90 13.88 3.95
N THR A 373 -13.35 14.05 2.71
CA THR A 373 -13.84 12.96 1.87
C THR A 373 -12.75 11.90 1.64
N LEU A 374 -11.52 12.30 1.30
CA LEU A 374 -10.40 11.36 1.13
C LEU A 374 -10.06 10.60 2.42
N ILE A 375 -10.18 11.24 3.59
CA ILE A 375 -9.98 10.57 4.89
C ILE A 375 -11.08 9.53 5.11
N ALA A 376 -12.34 9.86 4.81
CA ALA A 376 -13.43 8.90 4.90
C ALA A 376 -13.17 7.69 3.99
N PHE A 377 -12.69 7.89 2.76
CA PHE A 377 -12.30 6.78 1.89
C PHE A 377 -11.10 5.98 2.40
N LEU A 378 -10.11 6.59 3.08
CA LEU A 378 -9.04 5.80 3.69
C LEU A 378 -9.55 4.90 4.82
N GLN A 379 -10.58 5.33 5.56
CA GLN A 379 -11.20 4.58 6.65
C GLN A 379 -12.21 3.53 6.16
N HIS A 380 -12.96 3.80 5.11
CA HIS A 380 -13.98 2.89 4.60
C HIS A 380 -13.52 2.04 3.41
N ASP A 381 -12.39 2.42 2.80
CA ASP A 381 -11.86 1.86 1.56
C ASP A 381 -12.72 2.17 0.31
N SER A 382 -14.04 2.02 0.42
CA SER A 382 -15.04 2.39 -0.58
C SER A 382 -16.31 2.98 0.05
N LEU A 383 -16.97 3.89 -0.66
CA LEU A 383 -18.23 4.52 -0.24
C LEU A 383 -19.10 4.82 -1.47
N ASN A 384 -20.41 4.63 -1.35
CA ASN A 384 -21.39 5.18 -2.29
C ASN A 384 -21.85 6.58 -1.85
N GLU A 385 -22.64 7.25 -2.68
CA GLU A 385 -23.15 8.60 -2.43
C GLU A 385 -24.07 8.70 -1.20
N GLU A 386 -24.84 7.65 -0.90
CA GLU A 386 -25.75 7.60 0.24
C GLU A 386 -24.97 7.48 1.55
N HIS A 387 -24.01 6.56 1.63
CA HIS A 387 -23.10 6.39 2.75
C HIS A 387 -22.25 7.64 2.99
N HIS A 388 -21.75 8.26 1.92
CA HIS A 388 -21.06 9.54 2.02
C HIS A 388 -22.00 10.63 2.59
N ALA A 389 -23.23 10.74 2.11
CA ALA A 389 -24.22 11.69 2.61
C ALA A 389 -24.50 11.51 4.11
N LEU A 390 -24.62 10.26 4.56
CA LEU A 390 -24.79 9.91 5.96
C LEU A 390 -23.59 10.32 6.83
N ILE A 391 -22.36 10.04 6.38
CA ILE A 391 -21.13 10.41 7.12
C ILE A 391 -20.98 11.93 7.25
N PHE A 392 -21.34 12.69 6.21
CA PHE A 392 -21.15 14.13 6.14
C PHE A 392 -22.38 14.94 6.53
N HIS A 393 -23.47 14.28 6.92
CA HIS A 393 -24.75 14.91 7.29
C HIS A 393 -25.25 15.90 6.24
N GLN A 394 -25.21 15.49 4.98
CA GLN A 394 -25.62 16.31 3.84
C GLN A 394 -26.59 15.54 2.93
N ASP A 395 -27.13 16.23 1.93
CA ASP A 395 -28.05 15.61 0.97
C ASP A 395 -27.30 14.68 -0.01
N VAL A 396 -27.98 13.62 -0.47
CA VAL A 396 -27.42 12.64 -1.40
C VAL A 396 -26.99 13.29 -2.71
N GLN A 397 -27.72 14.28 -3.23
CA GLN A 397 -27.34 15.00 -4.44
C GLN A 397 -26.06 15.81 -4.24
N GLN A 398 -25.86 16.40 -3.06
CA GLN A 398 -24.63 17.14 -2.74
C GLN A 398 -23.43 16.19 -2.70
N SER A 399 -23.57 15.04 -2.03
CA SER A 399 -22.55 13.98 -2.05
C SER A 399 -22.26 13.51 -3.46
N LEU A 400 -23.28 13.21 -4.25
CA LEU A 400 -23.11 12.74 -5.62
C LEU A 400 -22.38 13.75 -6.51
N LEU A 401 -22.71 15.05 -6.40
CA LEU A 401 -22.04 16.12 -7.13
C LEU A 401 -20.56 16.23 -6.74
N LEU A 402 -20.25 16.18 -5.44
CA LEU A 402 -18.88 16.19 -4.94
C LEU A 402 -18.08 14.97 -5.44
N LEU A 403 -18.63 13.76 -5.25
CA LEU A 403 -17.97 12.51 -5.62
C LEU A 403 -17.74 12.44 -7.14
N ASN A 404 -18.71 12.83 -7.95
CA ASN A 404 -18.54 12.90 -9.41
C ASN A 404 -17.48 13.93 -9.81
N ARG A 405 -17.43 15.09 -9.16
CA ARG A 405 -16.38 16.09 -9.41
C ARG A 405 -14.99 15.52 -9.07
N MET A 406 -14.84 14.84 -7.93
CA MET A 406 -13.57 14.21 -7.53
C MET A 406 -13.19 13.05 -8.47
N ALA A 407 -14.15 12.26 -8.93
CA ALA A 407 -13.94 11.20 -9.91
C ALA A 407 -13.51 11.76 -11.28
N ASN A 408 -14.15 12.84 -11.75
CA ASN A 408 -13.77 13.54 -12.99
C ASN A 408 -12.36 14.14 -12.92
N LYS A 409 -11.90 14.56 -11.74
CA LYS A 409 -10.50 14.97 -11.49
C LYS A 409 -9.52 13.78 -11.43
N GLY A 410 -10.02 12.55 -11.44
CA GLY A 410 -9.26 11.31 -11.34
C GLY A 410 -8.90 10.90 -9.91
N TYR A 411 -9.43 11.58 -8.89
CA TYR A 411 -9.07 11.29 -7.50
C TYR A 411 -9.70 10.00 -7.00
N LEU A 412 -10.92 9.77 -7.47
CA LEU A 412 -11.71 8.58 -7.18
C LEU A 412 -11.94 7.82 -8.49
N GLU A 413 -12.06 6.52 -8.38
CA GLU A 413 -12.58 5.65 -9.44
C GLU A 413 -13.93 5.08 -9.00
N LYS A 414 -14.86 4.93 -9.94
CA LYS A 414 -16.17 4.36 -9.70
C LYS A 414 -16.12 2.85 -9.92
N ASN A 415 -16.60 2.07 -8.96
CA ASN A 415 -16.80 0.63 -9.07
C ASN A 415 -18.31 0.31 -9.03
N GLU A 416 -18.67 -0.97 -9.02
CA GLU A 416 -20.08 -1.38 -9.00
C GLU A 416 -20.81 -0.95 -7.72
N THR A 417 -20.09 -0.89 -6.59
CA THR A 417 -20.65 -0.64 -5.26
C THR A 417 -20.49 0.81 -4.77
N GLY A 418 -19.87 1.69 -5.56
CA GLY A 418 -19.63 3.08 -5.20
C GLY A 418 -18.34 3.67 -5.77
N TYR A 419 -17.58 4.36 -4.93
CA TYR A 419 -16.33 5.04 -5.27
C TYR A 419 -15.19 4.51 -4.39
N GLN A 420 -13.96 4.62 -4.88
CA GLN A 420 -12.75 4.32 -4.12
C GLN A 420 -11.61 5.25 -4.54
N ILE A 421 -10.60 5.43 -3.70
CA ILE A 421 -9.42 6.24 -4.05
C ILE A 421 -8.68 5.57 -5.22
N HIS A 422 -8.38 6.35 -6.26
CA HIS A 422 -7.61 5.85 -7.37
C HIS A 422 -6.24 5.34 -6.86
N PRO A 423 -5.84 4.10 -7.21
CA PRO A 423 -4.59 3.50 -6.76
C PRO A 423 -3.33 4.37 -6.92
N PHE A 424 -3.19 5.17 -8.00
CA PHE A 424 -2.05 6.08 -8.18
C PHE A 424 -1.93 7.13 -7.08
N LEU A 425 -3.05 7.53 -6.46
CA LEU A 425 -3.09 8.58 -5.45
C LEU A 425 -3.10 8.05 -4.02
N TYR A 426 -3.37 6.78 -3.78
CA TYR A 426 -3.50 6.23 -2.43
C TYR A 426 -2.34 6.64 -1.51
N ARG A 427 -1.08 6.41 -1.92
CA ARG A 427 0.10 6.77 -1.12
C ARG A 427 0.42 8.26 -1.12
N PRO A 428 0.34 8.98 -2.26
CA PRO A 428 0.40 10.44 -2.26
C PRO A 428 -0.57 11.10 -1.27
N ILE A 429 -1.83 10.64 -1.23
CA ILE A 429 -2.87 11.16 -0.32
C ILE A 429 -2.49 10.88 1.12
N VAL A 430 -2.13 9.64 1.47
CA VAL A 430 -1.67 9.32 2.83
C VAL A 430 -0.53 10.23 3.27
N ARG A 431 0.46 10.46 2.40
CA ARG A 431 1.61 11.33 2.74
C ARG A 431 1.15 12.74 3.07
N VAL A 432 0.25 13.30 2.26
CA VAL A 432 -0.28 14.66 2.45
C VAL A 432 -1.05 14.75 3.76
N LEU A 433 -1.96 13.81 4.00
CA LEU A 433 -2.78 13.78 5.21
C LEU A 433 -1.97 13.54 6.48
N LYS A 434 -0.89 12.74 6.43
CA LYS A 434 0.06 12.58 7.55
C LYS A 434 0.85 13.87 7.81
N SER A 435 1.30 14.57 6.75
CA SER A 435 2.03 15.83 6.94
C SER A 435 1.17 16.96 7.50
N ASP A 436 -0.14 16.93 7.22
CA ASP A 436 -1.11 17.88 7.77
C ASP A 436 -1.60 17.46 9.17
N ASN A 437 -1.04 16.38 9.74
CA ASN A 437 -1.42 15.76 11.02
C ASN A 437 -2.90 15.37 11.12
N ILE A 438 -3.55 15.08 9.99
CA ILE A 438 -4.97 14.72 9.98
C ILE A 438 -5.17 13.23 10.21
N ILE A 439 -4.21 12.41 9.80
CA ILE A 439 -4.11 10.99 10.13
C ILE A 439 -2.75 10.72 10.81
N HIS A 440 -2.71 9.78 11.75
CA HIS A 440 -1.50 9.49 12.54
C HIS A 440 -0.65 8.40 11.88
#